data_AF-G9Y0K4-F1
#
_entry.id   AF-G9Y0K4-F1
#
_cell.length_a   1.000
_cell.length_b   1.000
_cell.length_c   1.000
_cell.angle_alpha   90.00
_cell.angle_beta   90.00
_cell.angle_gamma   90.00
#
_symmetry.space_group_name_H-M   'P 1'
#
loop_
_entity.id
_entity.type
_entity.pdbx_description
1 polymer ?
#
loop_
_entity_poly.entity_id
_entity_poly.type
_entity_poly.pdbx_seq_one_letter_code
_entity_poly.pdbx_strand_id
1 'polypeptide(L)'
;MPAPIIVASGLRPESLIAQTLLHAAGTGSMKAKAFNQSFAVGSHFIYQPCKLLRGGYPIKTVAEARDFNCGTIVEINREPFFVKTETLTPAG
;
A
#
# COMPACT_ATOMS: atom_id res chain seq x y z
N MET A 1 0.30 -48.35 -26.60
CA MET A 1 0.14 -47.06 -27.30
C MET A 1 0.40 -45.95 -26.30
N PRO A 2 1.38 -45.06 -26.52
CA PRO A 2 1.67 -43.95 -25.61
C PRO A 2 0.70 -42.77 -25.83
N ALA A 3 0.33 -42.09 -24.74
CA ALA A 3 -0.50 -40.90 -24.74
C ALA A 3 0.28 -39.67 -25.27
N PRO A 4 -0.39 -38.68 -25.89
CA PRO A 4 0.28 -37.49 -26.40
C PRO A 4 0.71 -36.55 -25.26
N ILE A 5 1.92 -36.03 -25.39
CA ILE A 5 2.50 -34.97 -24.58
C ILE A 5 1.75 -33.66 -24.90
N ILE A 6 1.03 -33.12 -23.93
CA ILE A 6 0.46 -31.76 -24.03
C ILE A 6 1.61 -30.78 -23.75
N VAL A 7 2.16 -30.23 -24.82
CA VAL A 7 3.04 -29.07 -24.78
C VAL A 7 2.21 -27.88 -24.29
N ALA A 8 2.49 -27.42 -23.07
CA ALA A 8 1.96 -26.17 -22.53
C ALA A 8 2.65 -24.97 -23.21
N SER A 9 2.30 -24.69 -24.47
CA SER A 9 2.62 -23.43 -25.12
C SER A 9 1.65 -22.36 -24.61
N GLY A 10 2.09 -21.52 -23.68
CA GLY A 10 1.22 -20.43 -23.21
C GLY A 10 1.73 -19.48 -22.14
N LEU A 11 3.02 -19.44 -21.80
CA LEU A 11 3.56 -18.34 -20.98
C LEU A 11 3.94 -17.18 -21.90
N ARG A 12 2.97 -16.30 -22.16
CA ARG A 12 3.21 -15.02 -22.82
C ARG A 12 4.21 -14.22 -21.97
N PRO A 13 5.34 -13.74 -22.53
CA PRO A 13 6.35 -12.97 -21.80
C PRO A 13 5.81 -11.63 -21.24
N GLU A 14 4.61 -11.22 -21.65
CA GLU A 14 3.93 -10.02 -21.15
C GLU A 14 3.48 -10.13 -19.68
N SER A 15 3.41 -11.35 -19.13
CA SER A 15 3.04 -11.56 -17.71
C SER A 15 4.13 -11.10 -16.73
N LEU A 16 5.41 -11.12 -17.13
CA LEU A 16 6.52 -10.74 -16.25
C LEU A 16 6.73 -9.22 -16.20
N ILE A 17 6.41 -8.53 -17.31
CA ILE A 17 6.44 -7.07 -17.38
C ILE A 17 5.25 -6.49 -16.60
N ALA A 18 4.08 -7.13 -16.65
CA ALA A 18 2.93 -6.74 -15.83
C ALA A 18 3.21 -6.87 -14.32
N GLN A 19 4.00 -7.86 -13.89
CA GLN A 19 4.42 -7.99 -12.49
C GLN A 19 5.47 -6.96 -12.07
N THR A 20 6.29 -6.46 -13.00
CA THR A 20 7.28 -5.39 -12.75
C THR A 20 6.66 -3.99 -12.80
N LEU A 21 5.62 -3.77 -13.62
CA LEU A 21 4.91 -2.48 -13.72
C LEU A 21 3.79 -2.29 -12.67
N LEU A 22 3.42 -3.33 -11.91
CA LEU A 22 2.52 -3.17 -10.77
C LEU A 22 3.18 -2.50 -9.55
N HIS A 23 4.49 -2.26 -9.59
CA HIS A 23 5.22 -1.59 -8.51
C HIS A 23 5.41 -0.07 -8.72
N ALA A 24 5.01 0.50 -9.86
CA ALA A 24 5.37 1.88 -10.21
C ALA A 24 4.20 2.82 -10.59
N ALA A 25 2.95 2.37 -10.60
CA ALA A 25 1.81 3.26 -10.83
C ALA A 25 0.56 2.77 -10.09
N GLY A 26 0.27 3.38 -8.94
CA GLY A 26 -1.06 3.41 -8.31
C GLY A 26 -1.69 2.05 -8.01
N THR A 27 -1.04 1.23 -7.20
CA THR A 27 -1.74 0.14 -6.50
C THR A 27 -2.83 0.74 -5.63
N GLY A 28 -4.06 0.22 -5.74
CA GLY A 28 -5.26 0.81 -5.14
C GLY A 28 -5.04 1.24 -3.69
N SER A 29 -4.80 2.53 -3.49
CA SER A 29 -4.60 3.12 -2.17
C SER A 29 -5.86 2.84 -1.36
N MET A 30 -5.69 2.29 -0.15
CA MET A 30 -6.81 1.98 0.73
C MET A 30 -7.67 3.24 0.90
N LYS A 31 -8.95 3.17 0.49
CA LYS A 31 -9.88 4.30 0.65
C LYS A 31 -10.05 4.67 2.12
N ALA A 32 -10.28 5.94 2.40
CA ALA A 32 -10.46 6.48 3.75
C ALA A 32 -11.48 5.66 4.55
N LYS A 33 -12.61 5.32 3.95
CA LYS A 33 -13.66 4.53 4.62
C LYS A 33 -13.13 3.17 5.11
N ALA A 34 -12.38 2.46 4.28
CA ALA A 34 -11.81 1.17 4.68
C ALA A 34 -10.74 1.36 5.76
N PHE A 35 -9.91 2.40 5.63
CA PHE A 35 -8.89 2.73 6.64
C PHE A 35 -9.52 3.03 8.01
N ASN A 36 -10.53 3.90 8.06
CA ASN A 36 -11.21 4.29 9.30
C ASN A 36 -12.01 3.13 9.92
N GLN A 37 -12.45 2.15 9.12
CA GLN A 37 -13.07 0.93 9.63
C GLN A 37 -12.05 -0.03 10.26
N SER A 38 -10.83 -0.06 9.75
CA SER A 38 -9.76 -0.93 10.25
C SER A 38 -8.98 -0.30 11.42
N PHE A 39 -8.87 1.02 11.47
CA PHE A 39 -8.04 1.74 12.42
C PHE A 39 -8.79 2.91 13.04
N ALA A 40 -8.86 2.93 14.37
CA ALA A 40 -9.44 4.03 15.11
C ALA A 40 -8.49 5.25 15.11
N VAL A 41 -9.06 6.42 15.40
CA VAL A 41 -8.25 7.60 15.72
C VAL A 41 -7.42 7.30 16.97
N GLY A 42 -6.12 7.63 16.94
CA GLY A 42 -5.15 7.33 17.98
C GLY A 42 -4.35 6.04 17.74
N SER A 43 -4.65 5.26 16.70
CA SER A 43 -3.87 4.08 16.32
C SER A 43 -2.43 4.44 15.97
N HIS A 44 -1.50 3.57 16.34
CA HIS A 44 -0.06 3.75 16.11
C HIS A 44 0.37 3.14 14.78
N PHE A 45 1.24 3.87 14.09
CA PHE A 45 1.86 3.41 12.85
C PHE A 45 3.33 3.79 12.84
N ILE A 46 4.07 3.17 11.93
CA ILE A 46 5.39 3.63 11.53
C ILE A 46 5.23 4.44 10.25
N TYR A 47 5.59 5.72 10.29
CA TYR A 47 5.72 6.52 9.08
C TYR A 47 7.01 6.15 8.36
N GLN A 48 6.87 5.66 7.13
CA GLN A 48 7.96 5.21 6.30
C GLN A 48 7.64 5.50 4.82
N PRO A 49 8.04 6.69 4.32
CA PRO A 49 7.71 7.10 2.95
C PRO A 49 8.34 6.19 1.88
N CYS A 50 9.47 5.56 2.21
CA CYS A 50 10.11 4.55 1.36
C CYS A 50 10.16 3.21 2.09
N LYS A 51 9.24 2.28 1.78
CA LYS A 51 9.17 0.94 2.41
C LYS A 51 10.43 0.08 2.19
N LEU A 52 11.19 0.37 1.14
CA LEU A 52 12.46 -0.29 0.82
C LEU A 52 13.62 0.18 1.71
N LEU A 53 13.55 1.39 2.26
CA LEU A 53 14.60 1.96 3.10
C LEU A 53 14.30 1.69 4.56
N ARG A 54 15.28 1.18 5.30
CA ARG A 54 15.15 1.00 6.75
C ARG A 54 15.21 2.37 7.43
N GLY A 55 14.24 2.68 8.29
CA GLY A 55 14.22 3.95 9.04
C GLY A 55 12.89 4.68 8.94
N GLY A 56 11.85 4.11 9.53
CA GLY A 56 10.62 4.83 9.83
C GLY A 56 10.56 5.23 11.31
N TYR A 57 9.66 6.15 11.64
CA TYR A 57 9.45 6.58 13.03
C TYR A 57 7.99 6.38 13.47
N PRO A 58 7.74 6.11 14.77
CA PRO A 58 6.41 5.89 15.27
C PRO A 58 5.59 7.19 15.28
N ILE A 59 4.35 7.10 14.82
CA ILE A 59 3.33 8.15 14.82
C ILE A 59 2.02 7.61 15.36
N LYS A 60 1.09 8.53 15.63
CA LYS A 60 -0.31 8.21 15.92
C LYS A 60 -1.22 9.02 15.02
N THR A 61 -2.35 8.44 14.64
CA THR A 61 -3.41 9.17 13.94
C THR A 61 -4.10 10.14 14.90
N VAL A 62 -4.31 11.38 14.47
CA VAL A 62 -4.97 12.43 15.27
C VAL A 62 -6.42 12.62 14.82
N ALA A 63 -6.71 12.32 13.56
CA ALA A 63 -8.03 12.41 12.99
C ALA A 63 -8.31 11.24 12.04
N GLU A 64 -9.56 11.14 11.61
CA GLU A 64 -9.98 10.19 10.56
C GLU A 64 -9.27 10.48 9.24
N ALA A 65 -8.95 9.42 8.50
CA ALA A 65 -8.45 9.56 7.14
C ALA A 65 -9.52 10.13 6.21
N ARG A 66 -9.09 10.85 5.16
CA ARG A 66 -9.95 11.43 4.12
C ARG A 66 -9.39 11.15 2.74
N ASP A 67 -10.29 10.93 1.79
CA ASP A 67 -9.94 10.72 0.39
C ASP A 67 -9.72 12.08 -0.29
N PHE A 68 -8.57 12.26 -0.92
CA PHE A 68 -8.24 13.41 -1.77
C PHE A 68 -7.94 12.94 -3.19
N ASN A 69 -7.90 13.87 -4.15
CA ASN A 69 -7.60 13.55 -5.55
C ASN A 69 -6.21 12.90 -5.73
N CYS A 70 -5.29 13.12 -4.79
CA CYS A 70 -3.94 12.57 -4.78
C CYS A 70 -3.77 11.28 -3.95
N GLY A 71 -4.86 10.77 -3.36
CA GLY A 71 -4.88 9.57 -2.52
C GLY A 71 -5.52 9.80 -1.15
N THR A 72 -5.47 8.78 -0.30
CA THR A 72 -6.01 8.83 1.06
C THR A 72 -5.00 9.42 2.02
N ILE A 73 -5.36 10.51 2.70
CA ILE A 73 -4.50 11.24 3.63
C ILE A 73 -5.08 11.14 5.05
N VAL A 74 -4.19 10.98 6.03
CA VAL A 74 -4.54 10.98 7.45
C VAL A 74 -3.69 12.00 8.20
N GLU A 75 -4.28 12.61 9.23
CA GLU A 75 -3.58 13.53 10.12
C GLU A 75 -2.83 12.75 11.21
N ILE A 76 -1.60 13.15 11.49
CA ILE A 76 -0.68 12.51 12.42
C ILE A 76 -0.11 13.50 13.43
N ASN A 77 0.34 12.97 14.57
CA ASN A 77 0.78 13.76 15.72
C ASN A 77 2.15 14.43 15.58
N ARG A 78 2.84 14.25 14.46
CA ARG A 78 4.20 14.75 14.21
C ARG A 78 4.33 15.22 12.77
N GLU A 79 5.28 16.13 12.52
CA GLU A 79 5.59 16.60 11.17
C GLU A 79 5.92 15.42 10.24
N PRO A 80 5.32 15.33 9.03
CA PRO A 80 4.66 16.40 8.25
C PRO A 80 3.18 16.67 8.56
N PHE A 81 2.63 16.14 9.65
CA PHE A 81 1.23 16.27 10.12
C PHE A 81 0.18 15.65 9.23
N PHE A 82 0.36 15.65 7.91
CA PHE A 82 -0.53 15.02 6.95
C PHE A 82 0.28 14.08 6.07
N VAL A 83 -0.08 12.80 6.09
CA VAL A 83 0.63 11.77 5.34
C VAL A 83 -0.35 10.88 4.61
N LYS A 84 0.08 10.33 3.48
CA LYS A 84 -0.72 9.34 2.78
C LYS A 84 -0.72 8.03 3.55
N THR A 85 -1.86 7.36 3.62
CA THR A 85 -1.99 6.07 4.32
C THR A 85 -1.07 4.99 3.73
N GLU A 86 -0.73 5.07 2.44
CA GLU A 86 0.21 4.16 1.77
C GLU A 86 1.64 4.23 2.32
N THR A 87 2.02 5.35 2.94
CA THR A 87 3.33 5.57 3.59
C THR A 87 3.37 5.10 5.04
N LEU A 88 2.25 4.58 5.55
CA LEU A 88 2.15 4.06 6.91
C LEU A 88 2.27 2.53 6.91
N THR A 89 2.94 2.04 7.94
CA THR A 89 3.02 0.60 8.25
C THR A 89 2.39 0.39 9.63
N PRO A 90 1.38 -0.49 9.78
CA PRO A 90 0.79 -0.80 11.09
C PRO A 90 1.87 -1.30 12.04
N ALA A 91 2.00 -0.64 13.20
CA ALA A 91 2.70 -1.22 14.34
C ALA A 91 1.65 -2.11 15.02
N GLY A 92 1.89 -3.43 15.05
CA GLY A 92 0.89 -4.44 15.41
C GLY A 92 0.21 -4.26 16.77
#